data_AF-A0A101W257-F1
#
_entry.id   AF-A0A101W257-F1
#
_cell.length_a   1.000
_cell.length_b   1.000
_cell.length_c   1.000
_cell.angle_alpha   90.00
_cell.angle_beta   90.00
_cell.angle_gamma   90.00
#
_symmetry.space_group_name_H-M   'P 1'
#
loop_
_entity.id
_entity.type
_entity.pdbx_description
1 polymer ?
#
loop_
_entity_poly.entity_id
_entity_poly.type
_entity_poly.pdbx_seq_one_letter_code
_entity_poly.pdbx_strand_id
1 'polypeptide(L)' 'MKKIIAPIVITLLVLTILFFYIAALVVTSGQTTDFLSNAFLIVIMIIIVIIMATMIYVLFQRIKEIKEEDKDDISKY' A
#
# COMPACT_ATOMS: atom_id res chain seq x y z
N MET A 1 -14.46 13.48 9.93
CA MET A 1 -13.02 13.77 9.66
C MET A 1 -12.00 13.00 10.51
N LYS A 2 -12.07 13.00 11.86
CA LYS A 2 -11.09 12.27 12.72
C LYS A 2 -10.98 10.78 12.39
N LYS A 3 -12.09 10.13 12.01
CA LYS A 3 -12.16 8.70 11.62
C LYS A 3 -11.31 8.35 10.37
N ILE A 4 -11.01 9.32 9.51
CA ILE A 4 -10.28 9.13 8.24
C ILE A 4 -8.75 9.23 8.43
N ILE A 5 -8.30 9.96 9.45
CA ILE A 5 -6.87 10.25 9.64
C ILE A 5 -6.09 8.98 9.98
N ALA A 6 -6.60 8.16 10.89
CA ALA A 6 -5.96 6.91 11.31
C ALA A 6 -5.67 5.95 10.13
N PRO A 7 -6.66 5.57 9.28
CA PRO A 7 -6.39 4.66 8.17
C PRO A 7 -5.44 5.26 7.12
N ILE A 8 -5.45 6.58 6.90
CA ILE A 8 -4.50 7.23 5.99
C ILE A 8 -3.07 7.14 6.54
N VAL A 9 -2.87 7.51 7.81
CA VAL A 9 -1.54 7.53 8.43
C VAL A 9 -0.93 6.13 8.45
N ILE A 10 -1.72 5.12 8.84
CA ILE A 10 -1.26 3.72 8.88
C ILE A 10 -0.91 3.24 7.47
N THR A 11 -1.78 3.50 6.48
CA THR A 11 -1.52 3.10 5.09
C THR A 11 -0.26 3.76 4.55
N LEU A 12 -0.06 5.07 4.78
CA LEU A 12 1.14 5.77 4.35
C LEU A 12 2.40 5.18 5.00
N LEU A 13 2.37 4.92 6.31
CA LEU A 13 3.49 4.33 7.03
C LEU A 13 3.88 2.97 6.45
N VAL A 14 2.90 2.09 6.20
CA VAL A 14 3.16 0.78 5.61
C VAL A 14 3.65 0.90 4.16
N LEU A 15 3.06 1.78 3.35
CA LEU A 15 3.52 2.05 1.98
C LEU A 15 4.98 2.54 1.96
N THR A 16 5.37 3.40 2.91
CA THR A 16 6.76 3.85 3.05
C THR A 16 7.71 2.69 3.36
N ILE A 17 7.33 1.78 4.27
CA ILE A 17 8.12 0.59 4.59
C ILE A 17 8.27 -0.32 3.36
N LEU A 18 7.16 -0.61 2.66
CA LEU A 18 7.18 -1.44 1.46
C LEU A 18 8.00 -0.81 0.34
N PHE A 19 7.95 0.52 0.20
CA PHE A 19 8.78 1.25 -0.75
C PHE A 19 10.28 1.07 -0.45
N PHE A 20 10.70 1.22 0.81
CA PHE A 20 12.09 0.96 1.19
C PHE A 20 12.50 -0.49 0.97
N TYR A 21 11.58 -1.44 1.19
CA TYR A 21 11.85 -2.84 0.92
C TYR A 21 12.06 -3.11 -0.58
N ILE A 22 11.23 -2.53 -1.46
CA ILE A 22 11.46 -2.60 -2.91
C ILE A 22 12.80 -1.97 -3.28
N ALA A 23 13.13 -0.79 -2.73
CA ALA A 23 14.40 -0.14 -3.00
C ALA A 23 15.60 -1.03 -2.61
N ALA A 24 15.52 -1.73 -1.47
CA ALA A 24 16.53 -2.69 -1.05
C ALA A 24 16.63 -3.90 -2.00
N LEU A 25 15.49 -4.44 -2.48
CA LEU A 25 15.47 -5.52 -3.46
C LEU A 25 16.09 -5.08 -4.80
N VAL A 26 15.83 -3.87 -5.26
CA VAL A 26 16.44 -3.32 -6.49
C VAL A 26 17.96 -3.26 -6.36
N VAL A 27 18.48 -2.71 -5.25
CA VAL A 27 19.93 -2.66 -5.00
C VAL A 27 20.52 -4.07 -4.94
N THR A 28 19.85 -5.01 -4.28
CA THR A 28 20.29 -6.39 -4.16
C THR A 28 20.34 -7.08 -5.52
N SER A 29 19.32 -6.90 -6.36
CA SER A 29 19.26 -7.50 -7.70
C SER A 29 20.40 -7.04 -8.61
N GLY A 30 20.87 -5.79 -8.46
CA GLY A 30 22.01 -5.26 -9.21
C GLY A 30 23.36 -5.87 -8.83
N GLN A 31 23.45 -6.59 -7.70
CA GLN A 31 24.68 -7.25 -7.24
C GLN A 31 24.74 -8.74 -7.57
N THR A 32 23.63 -9.35 -8.00
CA THR A 32 23.60 -10.78 -8.32
C THR A 32 23.77 -11.01 -9.82
N THR A 33 24.66 -11.92 -10.20
CA THR A 33 24.89 -12.32 -11.60
C THR A 33 24.10 -13.57 -12.00
N ASP A 34 23.45 -14.24 -11.04
CA ASP A 34 22.68 -15.45 -11.27
C ASP A 34 21.27 -15.10 -11.79
N PHE A 35 20.92 -15.66 -12.94
CA PHE A 35 19.65 -15.38 -13.62
C PHE A 35 18.44 -15.83 -12.80
N LEU A 36 18.52 -17.02 -12.19
CA LEU A 36 17.44 -17.60 -11.39
C LEU A 36 17.14 -16.74 -10.16
N SER A 37 18.18 -16.32 -9.45
CA SER A 37 18.08 -15.43 -8.30
C SER A 37 17.46 -14.07 -8.68
N ASN A 38 17.90 -13.46 -9.78
CA ASN A 38 17.33 -12.18 -10.26
C ASN A 38 15.86 -12.31 -10.69
N ALA A 39 15.50 -13.38 -11.40
CA ALA A 39 14.11 -13.65 -11.78
C ALA A 39 13.21 -13.80 -10.55
N PHE A 40 13.68 -14.50 -9.51
CA PHE A 40 12.94 -14.66 -8.26
C PHE A 40 12.74 -13.33 -7.53
N LEU A 41 13.78 -12.48 -7.44
CA LEU A 41 13.67 -11.15 -6.85
C LEU A 41 12.65 -10.26 -7.60
N ILE A 42 12.62 -10.33 -8.93
CA ILE A 42 11.65 -9.60 -9.75
C ILE A 42 10.21 -10.04 -9.45
N VAL A 43 9.96 -11.35 -9.31
CA VAL A 43 8.64 -11.85 -8.93
C VAL A 43 8.22 -11.32 -7.56
N ILE A 44 9.12 -11.31 -6.57
CA ILE A 44 8.83 -10.75 -5.25
C ILE A 44 8.50 -9.25 -5.36
N MET A 45 9.27 -8.47 -6.13
CA MET A 45 8.99 -7.05 -6.32
C MET A 45 7.60 -6.81 -6.92
N ILE A 46 7.21 -7.59 -7.93
CA ILE A 46 5.88 -7.50 -8.56
C ILE A 46 4.77 -7.78 -7.52
N ILE A 47 4.93 -8.80 -6.69
CA ILE A 47 3.96 -9.14 -5.64
C ILE A 47 3.79 -7.97 -4.66
N ILE A 48 4.90 -7.33 -4.24
CA ILE A 48 4.83 -6.20 -3.32
C ILE A 48 4.13 -5.00 -3.96
N VAL A 49 4.39 -4.72 -5.24
CA VAL A 49 3.70 -3.65 -5.97
C VAL A 49 2.20 -3.91 -6.05
N ILE A 50 1.79 -5.16 -6.30
CA ILE A 50 0.37 -5.55 -6.29
C ILE A 50 -0.24 -5.30 -4.91
N ILE A 51 0.43 -5.70 -3.84
CA ILE A 51 -0.02 -5.46 -2.46
C ILE A 51 -0.18 -3.96 -2.20
N MET A 52 0.80 -3.14 -2.58
CA MET A 52 0.73 -1.67 -2.43
C MET A 52 -0.48 -1.08 -3.17
N ALA A 53 -0.73 -1.52 -4.41
CA ALA A 53 -1.90 -1.08 -5.17
C ALA A 53 -3.22 -1.49 -4.50
N THR A 54 -3.31 -2.73 -4.00
CA THR A 54 -4.47 -3.22 -3.25
C THR A 54 -4.70 -2.41 -1.98
N MET A 55 -3.65 -2.07 -1.23
CA MET A 55 -3.77 -1.25 -0.03
C MET A 55 -4.34 0.14 -0.33
N ILE A 56 -3.87 0.78 -1.40
CA ILE A 56 -4.39 2.08 -1.83
C ILE A 56 -5.88 1.97 -2.20
N TYR A 57 -6.26 0.92 -2.94
CA TYR A 57 -7.65 0.68 -3.32
C TYR A 57 -8.56 0.50 -2.08
N VAL A 58 -8.13 -0.33 -1.12
CA VAL A 58 -8.87 -0.55 0.13
C VAL A 58 -8.98 0.74 0.95
N LEU A 59 -7.92 1.56 0.99
CA LEU A 59 -7.98 2.87 1.65
C LEU A 59 -9.04 3.77 1.01
N PHE A 60 -9.12 3.82 -0.33
CA PHE A 60 -10.15 4.61 -1.02
C PHE A 60 -11.56 4.12 -0.71
N GLN A 61 -11.79 2.80 -0.73
CA GLN A 61 -13.08 2.23 -0.33
C GLN A 61 -13.44 2.63 1.09
N ARG A 62 -12.51 2.49 2.03
CA ARG A 62 -12.75 2.82 3.44
C ARG A 62 -13.04 4.30 3.67
N ILE A 63 -12.35 5.18 2.96
CA ILE A 63 -12.63 6.63 3.00
C ILE A 63 -14.03 6.92 2.45
N LYS A 64 -14.45 6.22 1.39
CA LYS A 64 -15.79 6.37 0.82
C LYS A 64 -16.87 5.93 1.81
N GLU A 65 -16.72 4.76 2.42
CA GLU A 65 -17.63 4.24 3.46
C GLU A 65 -17.81 5.23 4.61
N ILE A 66 -16.71 5.72 5.19
CA ILE A 66 -16.77 6.67 6.31
C ILE A 66 -17.47 7.98 5.91
N LYS A 67 -17.29 8.43 4.67
CA LYS A 67 -17.96 9.64 4.17
C LYS A 67 -19.45 9.44 3.91
N GLU A 68 -19.87 8.23 3.53
CA GLU A 68 -21.29 7.90 3.34
C GLU A 68 -21.99 7.78 4.71
N GLU A 69 -21.37 7.10 5.69
CA GLU A 69 -21.88 7.06 7.07
C GLU A 69 -22.04 8.46 7.68
N ASP A 70 -21.01 9.31 7.58
CA ASP A 70 -21.07 10.67 8.13
C ASP A 70 -22.15 11.53 7.41
N LYS A 71 -22.55 11.22 6.17
CA LYS A 71 -23.63 11.93 5.43
C LYS A 71 -25.02 11.48 5.87
N ASP A 72 -25.23 10.18 6.02
CA ASP A 72 -26.51 9.62 6.47
C ASP A 72 -26.85 10.10 7.88
N ASP A 73 -25.84 10.18 8.77
CA ASP A 73 -26.02 10.69 10.13
C ASP A 73 -26.41 12.18 10.16
N ILE A 74 -25.86 13.02 9.27
CA ILE A 74 -26.23 14.44 9.17
C ILE A 74 -27.66 14.62 8.65
N SER A 75 -28.12 13.78 7.73
CA SER A 75 -29.48 13.88 7.16
C SER A 75 -30.61 13.64 8.18
N LYS A 76 -30.29 13.05 9.33
CA LYS A 76 -31.24 12.71 10.40
C LYS A 76 -31.42 13.80 11.47
N TYR A 77 -30.74 14.94 11.35
CA TYR A 77 -30.82 16.08 12.28
C TYR A 77 -31.02 17.39 11.52
#